data_AF-A0AB73N0V2-F1
#
_entry.id   AF-A0AB73N0V2-F1
#
_cell.length_a   1.000
_cell.length_b   1.000
_cell.length_c   1.000
_cell.angle_alpha   90.00
_cell.angle_beta   90.00
_cell.angle_gamma   90.00
#
_symmetry.space_group_name_H-M   'P 1'
#
loop_
_entity.id
_entity.type
_entity.pdbx_description
1 polymer ?
#
loop_
_entity_poly.entity_id
_entity_poly.type
_entity_poly.pdbx_seq_one_letter_code
_entity_poly.pdbx_strand_id
1 'polypeptide(L)' 'MYQELKISKLYKSKIVSNDEEDKEYTIKILKILEHTAIVEIVGRRNELGVVKLNDIKELDDY' A
#
# COMPACT_ATOMS: atom_id res chain seq x y z
N MET A 1 7.70 13.93 12.39
CA MET A 1 8.52 13.03 11.56
C MET A 1 7.65 12.58 10.40
N TYR A 2 8.06 12.80 9.15
CA TYR A 2 7.34 12.27 7.99
C TYR A 2 7.97 10.93 7.58
N GLN A 3 7.14 9.91 7.41
CA GLN A 3 7.56 8.62 6.87
C GLN A 3 7.90 8.82 5.38
N GLU A 4 9.17 8.64 5.00
CA GLU A 4 9.57 8.64 3.59
C GLU A 4 9.18 7.32 2.94
N LEU A 5 8.07 7.33 2.20
CA LEU A 5 7.61 6.19 1.41
C LEU A 5 8.56 5.95 0.21
N LYS A 6 9.05 4.71 0.06
CA LYS A 6 9.99 4.31 -0.98
C LYS A 6 9.31 3.38 -1.98
N ILE A 7 9.49 3.68 -3.27
CA ILE A 7 9.06 2.81 -4.36
C ILE A 7 9.78 1.45 -4.24
N SER A 8 9.09 0.37 -4.59
CA SER A 8 9.56 -1.02 -4.50
C SER A 8 9.81 -1.56 -3.08
N LYS A 9 9.57 -0.78 -2.02
CA LYS A 9 9.53 -1.30 -0.64
C LYS A 9 8.14 -1.85 -0.32
N LEU A 10 8.10 -2.82 0.58
CA LEU A 10 6.88 -3.45 1.08
C LEU A 10 6.30 -2.64 2.25
N TYR A 11 4.99 -2.48 2.24
CA TYR A 11 4.21 -1.78 3.25
C TYR A 11 2.92 -2.55 3.55
N LYS A 12 2.17 -2.12 4.56
CA LYS A 12 0.79 -2.58 4.80
C LYS A 12 -0.16 -1.41 4.61
N SER A 13 -1.26 -1.63 3.90
CA SER A 13 -2.28 -0.60 3.75
C SER A 13 -3.64 -1.19 3.38
N LYS A 14 -4.69 -0.40 3.56
CA LYS A 14 -6.06 -0.72 3.14
C LYS A 14 -6.27 -0.24 1.70
N ILE A 15 -6.76 -1.13 0.84
CA ILE A 15 -7.05 -0.82 -0.56
C ILE A 15 -8.41 -0.11 -0.66
N VAL A 16 -8.45 1.04 -1.34
CA VAL A 16 -9.66 1.89 -1.45
C VAL A 16 -10.77 1.23 -2.29
N SER A 17 -10.42 0.30 -3.19
CA SER A 17 -11.36 -0.31 -4.14
C SER A 17 -11.84 -1.73 -3.77
N ASN A 18 -11.46 -2.26 -2.60
CA ASN A 18 -11.91 -3.59 -2.20
C ASN A 18 -13.08 -3.44 -1.22
N ASP A 19 -14.23 -4.05 -1.55
CA ASP A 19 -15.46 -4.11 -0.70
C ASP A 19 -15.19 -4.71 0.71
N GLU A 20 -13.99 -5.25 0.94
CA GLU A 20 -13.44 -5.58 2.26
C GLU A 20 -12.72 -4.37 2.89
N GLU A 21 -13.46 -3.34 3.30
CA GLU A 21 -12.93 -2.07 3.85
C GLU A 21 -12.03 -2.20 5.11
N ASP A 22 -11.94 -3.38 5.71
CA ASP A 22 -11.13 -3.61 6.93
C ASP A 22 -9.92 -4.52 6.78
N LYS A 23 -9.62 -4.97 5.56
CA LYS A 23 -8.46 -5.86 5.35
C LYS A 23 -7.22 -5.05 4.99
N GLU A 24 -6.20 -5.14 5.84
CA GLU A 24 -4.85 -4.65 5.52
C GLU A 24 -4.15 -5.66 4.62
N TYR A 25 -3.61 -5.19 3.50
CA TYR A 25 -2.84 -6.00 2.57
C TYR A 25 -1.38 -5.60 2.61
N THR A 26 -0.49 -6.58 2.45
CA THR A 26 0.89 -6.28 2.10
C THR A 26 0.93 -5.75 0.69
N ILE A 27 1.45 -4.54 0.54
CA ILE A 27 1.46 -3.79 -0.70
C ILE A 27 2.88 -3.39 -1.07
N LYS A 28 3.16 -3.33 -2.36
CA LYS A 28 4.42 -2.82 -2.91
C LYS A 28 4.13 -1.54 -3.69
N ILE A 29 4.74 -0.44 -3.30
CA ILE A 29 4.54 0.84 -3.99
C ILE A 29 5.16 0.78 -5.37
N LEU A 30 4.33 0.94 -6.41
CA LEU A 30 4.76 1.05 -7.80
C LEU A 30 4.90 2.51 -8.20
N LYS A 31 3.92 3.34 -7.81
CA LYS A 31 3.87 4.76 -8.17
C LYS A 31 3.22 5.57 -7.07
N ILE A 32 3.84 6.69 -6.71
CA ILE A 32 3.29 7.67 -5.75
C ILE A 32 2.63 8.79 -6.55
N LEU A 33 1.41 9.17 -6.14
CA LEU A 33 0.64 10.29 -6.65
C LEU A 33 0.52 11.35 -5.54
N GLU A 34 -0.14 12.48 -5.80
CA GLU A 34 -0.24 13.60 -4.85
C GLU A 34 -0.87 13.21 -3.50
N HIS A 35 -1.93 12.39 -3.51
CA HIS A 35 -2.64 11.95 -2.30
C HIS A 35 -2.80 10.43 -2.16
N THR A 36 -2.42 9.68 -3.17
CA THR A 36 -2.59 8.22 -3.25
C THR A 36 -1.34 7.55 -3.79
N ALA A 37 -1.27 6.22 -3.70
CA ALA A 37 -0.25 5.44 -4.38
C ALA A 37 -0.89 4.27 -5.12
N ILE A 38 -0.35 3.98 -6.31
CA ILE A 38 -0.61 2.74 -7.03
C ILE A 38 0.34 1.70 -6.46
N VAL A 39 -0.23 0.59 -6.02
CA VAL A 39 0.48 -0.47 -5.35
C VAL A 39 0.14 -1.83 -5.96
N GLU A 40 1.07 -2.76 -5.87
CA GLU A 40 0.84 -4.17 -6.15
C GLU A 40 0.52 -4.89 -4.85
N ILE A 41 -0.53 -5.72 -4.84
CA ILE A 41 -0.93 -6.49 -3.67
C ILE A 41 -0.12 -7.78 -3.63
N VAL A 42 0.77 -7.88 -2.64
CA VAL A 42 1.63 -9.05 -2.46
C VAL A 42 0.80 -10.21 -1.93
N GLY A 43 0.90 -11.36 -2.60
CA GLY A 43 0.11 -12.56 -2.29
C GLY A 43 -1.12 -12.75 -3.17
N ARG A 44 -1.45 -11.80 -4.05
CA ARG A 44 -2.46 -11.97 -5.11
C ARG A 44 -1.81 -11.87 -6.49
N ARG A 45 -2.21 -12.74 -7.43
CA ARG A 45 -1.61 -12.80 -8.77
C ARG A 45 -1.95 -11.54 -9.57
N ASN A 46 -0.96 -10.64 -9.75
CA ASN A 46 -1.05 -9.43 -10.56
C ASN A 46 -2.21 -8.49 -10.17
N GLU A 47 -2.57 -8.44 -8.89
CA GLU A 47 -3.61 -7.55 -8.43
C GLU A 47 -3.02 -6.18 -8.07
N LEU A 48 -3.54 -5.13 -8.70
CA LEU A 48 -3.17 -3.76 -8.44
C LEU A 48 -4.21 -3.12 -7.53
N GLY A 49 -3.74 -2.32 -6.58
CA GLY A 49 -4.57 -1.55 -5.67
C GLY A 49 -4.22 -0.07 -5.70
N VAL A 50 -5.17 0.75 -5.28
CA VAL A 50 -4.93 2.16 -4.96
C VAL A 50 -5.10 2.32 -3.46
N VAL A 51 -4.12 2.97 -2.83
CA VAL A 51 -4.12 3.24 -1.38
C VAL A 51 -3.95 4.73 -1.14
N LYS A 52 -4.46 5.22 -0.02
CA LYS A 52 -4.18 6.59 0.44
C LYS A 52 -2.84 6.60 1.14
N LEU A 53 -2.02 7.63 0.90
CA LEU A 53 -0.69 7.73 1.54
C LEU A 53 -0.78 7.73 3.07
N ASN A 54 -1.87 8.30 3.63
CA ASN A 54 -2.13 8.31 5.08
C ASN A 54 -2.47 6.94 5.67
N ASP A 55 -2.93 5.99 4.85
CA ASP A 55 -3.27 4.64 5.27
C ASP A 55 -2.10 3.66 5.11
N ILE A 56 -0.95 4.12 4.61
CA ILE A 56 0.24 3.27 4.43
C ILE A 56 1.01 3.20 5.75
N LYS A 57 1.21 1.99 6.24
CA LYS A 57 2.01 1.66 7.41
C LYS A 57 3.25 0.88 7.00
N GLU A 58 4.37 1.10 7.69
CA GLU A 58 5.56 0.28 7.50
C GLU A 58 5.31 -1.15 7.96
N LEU A 59 5.87 -2.10 7.21
CA LEU A 59 6.04 -3.47 7.70
C LEU A 59 7.16 -3.42 8.74
N ASP A 60 6.78 -3.50 10.02
CA ASP A 60 7.73 -3.72 11.10
C ASP A 60 8.35 -5.12 10.88
N ASP A 61 9.62 -5.14 10.46
CA ASP A 61 10.43 -6.34 10.30
C ASP A 61 11.05 -6.60 11.69
N TYR A 62 10.58 -7.64 12.38
CA TYR A 62 10.93 -7.97 13.77
C TYR A 62 12.09 -8.96 13.86
#